data_AF-A0A257SZE4-F1
#
_entry.id   AF-A0A257SZE4-F1
#
_cell.length_a   1.000
_cell.length_b   1.000
_cell.length_c   1.000
_cell.angle_alpha   90.00
_cell.angle_beta   90.00
_cell.angle_gamma   90.00
#
_symmetry.space_group_name_H-M   'P 1'
#
loop_
_entity.id
_entity.type
_entity.pdbx_description
1 polymer ?
#
loop_
_entity_poly.entity_id
_entity_poly.type
_entity_poly.pdbx_seq_one_letter_code
_entity_poly.pdbx_strand_id
1 'polypeptide(L)'
;EAVKESELAGEPITAKLTKAPGNNASIGGLKVVAGSGWFAARPSGTENIYKIYAESFKDQAHLDAIVDEAQRIVNNALAGS
;
A
#
# COMPACT_ATOMS: atom_id res chain seq x y z
N GLU A 1 11.35 7.98 -1.93
CA GLU A 1 11.78 6.57 -2.11
C GLU A 1 11.49 5.70 -0.88
N ALA A 2 10.37 5.88 -0.16
CA ALA A 2 10.16 5.21 1.13
C ALA A 2 9.83 3.71 1.03
N VAL A 3 9.30 3.24 -0.11
CA VAL A 3 8.97 1.83 -0.33
C VAL A 3 10.11 1.17 -1.10
N LYS A 4 10.88 0.30 -0.44
CA LYS A 4 12.08 -0.36 -1.01
C LYS A 4 11.77 -1.71 -1.62
N GLU A 5 10.67 -2.33 -1.20
CA GLU A 5 10.18 -3.60 -1.64
C GLU A 5 9.90 -3.58 -3.15
N SER A 6 10.25 -4.67 -3.84
CA SER A 6 10.03 -4.87 -5.28
C SER A 6 8.79 -5.71 -5.58
N GLU A 7 8.24 -6.39 -4.57
CA GLU A 7 7.11 -7.31 -4.69
C GLU A 7 6.05 -7.04 -3.62
N LEU A 8 4.82 -7.46 -3.91
CA LEU A 8 3.69 -7.49 -3.01
C LEU A 8 2.96 -8.83 -3.19
N ALA A 9 2.87 -9.63 -2.13
CA ALA A 9 2.28 -10.96 -2.14
C ALA A 9 2.86 -11.90 -3.23
N GLY A 10 4.18 -11.83 -3.43
CA GLY A 10 4.92 -12.63 -4.40
C GLY A 10 4.76 -12.18 -5.86
N GLU A 11 4.17 -11.01 -6.11
CA GLU A 11 4.06 -10.41 -7.44
C GLU A 11 4.87 -9.12 -7.56
N PRO A 12 5.48 -8.83 -8.71
CA PRO A 12 6.18 -7.57 -8.92
C PRO A 12 5.27 -6.35 -8.70
N ILE A 13 5.78 -5.37 -7.96
CA ILE A 13 5.12 -4.07 -7.82
C ILE A 13 5.21 -3.32 -9.14
N THR A 14 4.05 -2.96 -9.70
CA THR A 14 3.93 -2.23 -10.96
C THR A 14 3.76 -0.73 -10.76
N ALA A 15 3.29 -0.29 -9.59
CA ALA A 15 3.19 1.14 -9.26
C ALA A 15 3.32 1.43 -7.76
N LYS A 16 3.94 2.58 -7.46
CA LYS A 16 4.03 3.18 -6.12
C LYS A 16 3.57 4.63 -6.23
N LEU A 17 2.38 4.93 -5.71
CA LEU A 17 1.68 6.19 -5.96
C LEU A 17 1.49 6.97 -4.66
N THR A 18 1.88 8.24 -4.66
CA THR A 18 1.53 9.24 -3.64
C THR A 18 0.59 10.33 -4.18
N LYS A 19 0.30 10.27 -5.48
CA LYS A 19 -0.61 11.16 -6.19
C LYS A 19 -1.58 10.34 -7.03
N ALA A 20 -2.80 10.83 -7.20
CA ALA A 20 -3.82 10.19 -8.01
C ALA A 20 -3.50 10.35 -9.51
N PRO A 21 -3.49 9.27 -10.31
CA PRO A 21 -3.14 9.35 -11.74
C PRO A 21 -4.08 10.24 -12.56
N GLY A 22 -5.37 10.33 -12.20
CA GLY A 22 -6.37 11.05 -12.98
C GLY A 22 -6.28 12.58 -12.91
N ASN A 23 -5.72 13.14 -11.84
CA ASN A 23 -5.66 14.60 -11.63
C ASN A 23 -4.37 15.09 -10.96
N ASN A 24 -3.40 14.20 -10.71
CA ASN A 24 -2.13 14.48 -10.05
C ASN A 24 -2.25 15.09 -8.63
N ALA A 25 -3.42 15.05 -8.00
CA ALA A 25 -3.61 15.50 -6.63
C ALA A 25 -2.93 14.53 -5.66
N SER A 26 -2.36 15.05 -4.55
CA SER A 26 -1.84 14.20 -3.48
C SER A 26 -2.95 13.35 -2.88
N ILE A 27 -2.70 12.06 -2.68
CA ILE A 27 -3.67 11.17 -2.00
C ILE A 27 -3.54 11.24 -0.48
N GLY A 28 -2.54 11.98 0.03
CA GLY A 28 -2.26 12.04 1.47
C GLY A 28 -1.93 10.68 2.05
N GLY A 29 -1.08 9.91 1.37
CA GLY A 29 -0.76 8.53 1.73
C GLY A 29 0.02 7.82 0.62
N LEU A 30 -0.06 6.50 0.63
CA LEU A 30 0.62 5.61 -0.30
C LEU A 30 -0.38 4.63 -0.93
N LYS A 31 -0.25 4.35 -2.21
CA LYS A 31 -0.87 3.21 -2.88
C LYS A 31 0.21 2.38 -3.58
N VAL A 32 0.20 1.07 -3.36
CA VAL A 32 1.09 0.10 -4.02
C VAL A 32 0.24 -0.87 -4.82
N VAL A 33 0.65 -1.14 -6.06
CA VAL A 33 -0.10 -1.97 -7.01
C VAL A 33 0.79 -3.08 -7.52
N ALA A 34 0.26 -4.31 -7.55
CA ALA A 34 0.83 -5.48 -8.21
C ALA A 34 -0.17 -6.02 -9.26
N GLY A 35 0.15 -7.14 -9.92
CA GLY A 35 -0.68 -7.67 -11.00
C GLY A 35 -2.09 -8.07 -10.57
N SER A 36 -2.21 -8.78 -9.45
CA SER A 36 -3.48 -9.34 -8.96
C SER A 36 -3.99 -8.72 -7.65
N GLY A 37 -3.48 -7.56 -7.27
CA GLY A 37 -3.91 -6.89 -6.05
C GLY A 37 -3.19 -5.59 -5.76
N TRP A 38 -3.69 -4.88 -4.75
CA TRP A 38 -3.14 -3.60 -4.33
C TRP A 38 -3.47 -3.32 -2.87
N PHE A 39 -2.72 -2.39 -2.27
CA PHE A 39 -3.12 -1.74 -1.02
C PHE A 39 -2.94 -0.23 -1.08
N ALA A 40 -3.69 0.49 -0.25
CA ALA A 40 -3.51 1.90 0.01
C ALA A 40 -3.54 2.19 1.51
N ALA A 41 -2.60 3.01 1.97
CA ALA A 41 -2.46 3.41 3.37
C ALA A 41 -2.58 4.93 3.51
N ARG A 42 -3.41 5.38 4.45
CA ARG A 42 -3.62 6.81 4.75
C ARG A 42 -3.73 7.04 6.26
N PRO A 43 -3.11 8.10 6.81
CA PRO A 43 -3.33 8.48 8.20
C PRO A 43 -4.80 8.86 8.43
N SER A 44 -5.33 8.52 9.60
CA SER A 44 -6.66 8.98 10.03
C SER A 44 -6.61 10.48 10.29
N GLY A 45 -7.70 11.18 9.97
CA GLY A 45 -7.81 12.62 10.23
C GLY A 45 -8.24 12.96 11.67
N THR A 46 -8.66 11.97 12.45
CA THR A 46 -9.28 12.16 13.77
C THR A 46 -8.57 11.42 14.90
N GLU A 47 -7.81 10.39 14.58
CA GLU A 47 -7.21 9.46 15.56
C GLU A 47 -5.75 9.23 15.20
N ASN A 48 -4.91 8.89 16.18
CA ASN A 48 -3.50 8.57 15.96
C ASN A 48 -3.32 7.13 15.44
N ILE A 49 -3.95 6.84 14.30
CA ILE A 49 -3.92 5.56 13.59
C ILE A 49 -3.81 5.82 12.08
N TYR A 50 -3.44 4.80 11.32
CA TYR A 50 -3.60 4.79 9.86
C TYR A 50 -4.59 3.70 9.44
N LYS A 51 -5.17 3.85 8.25
CA LYS A 51 -6.09 2.90 7.64
C LYS A 51 -5.43 2.26 6.43
N ILE A 52 -5.51 0.94 6.35
CA ILE A 52 -5.16 0.17 5.15
C ILE A 52 -6.44 -0.26 4.45
N TYR A 53 -6.48 -0.04 3.15
CA TYR A 53 -7.45 -0.62 2.23
C TYR A 53 -6.68 -1.58 1.32
N ALA A 54 -7.18 -2.79 1.12
CA ALA A 54 -6.53 -3.79 0.28
C ALA A 54 -7.57 -4.55 -0.53
N GLU A 55 -7.14 -5.05 -1.68
CA GLU A 55 -7.95 -5.89 -2.55
C GLU A 55 -7.07 -6.93 -3.24
N SER A 56 -7.61 -8.14 -3.38
CA SER A 56 -7.03 -9.21 -4.19
C SER A 56 -8.04 -9.70 -5.21
N PHE A 57 -7.55 -10.03 -6.39
CA PHE A 57 -8.30 -10.68 -7.48
C PHE A 57 -8.09 -12.20 -7.52
N LYS A 58 -7.39 -12.79 -6.54
CA LYS A 58 -7.11 -14.23 -6.47
C LYS A 58 -8.02 -14.93 -5.47
N ASP A 59 -7.74 -14.77 -4.18
CA ASP A 59 -8.47 -15.40 -3.09
C ASP A 59 -8.19 -14.70 -1.74
N GLN A 60 -8.81 -15.20 -0.67
CA GLN A 60 -8.66 -14.65 0.68
C GLN A 60 -7.23 -14.78 1.21
N ALA A 61 -6.55 -15.91 0.95
CA ALA A 61 -5.19 -16.11 1.44
C ALA A 61 -4.20 -15.10 0.82
N HIS A 62 -4.40 -14.78 -0.46
CA HIS A 62 -3.65 -13.72 -1.12
C HIS A 62 -4.00 -12.32 -0.59
N LEU A 63 -5.27 -12.05 -0.27
CA LEU A 63 -5.66 -10.79 0.38
C LEU A 63 -4.98 -10.64 1.76
N ASP A 64 -4.98 -11.70 2.57
CA ASP A 64 -4.34 -11.70 3.88
C ASP A 64 -2.84 -11.41 3.77
N ALA A 65 -2.17 -12.04 2.79
CA ALA A 65 -0.76 -11.75 2.49
C ALA A 65 -0.52 -10.28 2.07
N ILE A 66 -1.40 -9.69 1.25
CA ILE A 66 -1.33 -8.26 0.90
C ILE A 66 -1.44 -7.40 2.15
N VAL A 67 -2.38 -7.70 3.05
CA VAL A 67 -2.61 -6.90 4.27
C VAL A 67 -1.41 -6.97 5.21
N ASP A 68 -0.85 -8.17 5.43
CA ASP A 68 0.33 -8.38 6.27
C ASP A 68 1.56 -7.63 5.73
N GLU A 69 1.81 -7.76 4.42
CA GLU A 69 2.92 -7.06 3.78
C GLU A 69 2.71 -5.54 3.75
N ALA A 70 1.48 -5.07 3.55
CA ALA A 70 1.14 -3.65 3.59
C ALA A 70 1.48 -3.03 4.95
N GLN A 71 1.10 -3.70 6.03
CA GLN A 71 1.41 -3.26 7.40
C GLN A 71 2.94 -3.14 7.59
N ARG A 72 3.71 -4.13 7.13
CA ARG A 72 5.17 -4.11 7.20
C ARG A 72 5.78 -2.98 6.38
N ILE A 73 5.33 -2.79 5.14
CA ILE A 73 5.83 -1.73 4.24
C ILE A 73 5.56 -0.34 4.84
N VAL A 74 4.35 -0.11 5.36
CA VAL A 74 4.00 1.17 5.99
C VAL A 74 4.86 1.42 7.23
N ASN A 75 5.03 0.42 8.10
CA ASN A 75 5.88 0.54 9.28
C ASN A 75 7.34 0.84 8.92
N ASN A 76 7.90 0.17 7.91
CA ASN A 76 9.25 0.41 7.43
C ASN A 76 9.42 1.84 6.90
N ALA A 77 8.44 2.32 6.13
CA ALA A 77 8.45 3.68 5.59
C ALA A 77 8.42 4.74 6.70
N LEU A 78 7.64 4.51 7.75
CA LEU A 78 7.55 5.41 8.91
C LEU A 78 8.79 5.36 9.81
N ALA A 79 9.42 4.20 9.98
CA ALA A 79 10.62 4.03 10.81
C ALA A 79 11.89 4.66 10.19
N GLY A 80 11.92 4.80 8.87
CA GLY A 80 12.99 5.49 8.14
C GLY A 80 12.76 7.00 7.95
N SER A 81 11.72 7.56 8.57
CA SER A 81 11.36 8.99 8.50
C SER A 81 12.03 9.82 9.59
#